data_AF-A0A226NFX2-F1
#
_entry.id   AF-A0A226NFX2-F1
#
_cell.length_a   1.000
_cell.length_b   1.000
_cell.length_c   1.000
_cell.angle_alpha   90.00
_cell.angle_beta   90.00
_cell.angle_gamma   90.00
#
_symmetry.space_group_name_H-M   'P 1'
#
loop_
_entity.id
_entity.type
_entity.pdbx_description
1 polymer ?
#
loop_
_entity_poly.entity_id
_entity_poly.type
_entity_poly.pdbx_seq_one_letter_code
_entity_poly.pdbx_strand_id
1 'polypeptide(L)'
;MHEMLHRMTGKGLSAQYQFSRQPCIFGDRMVSVQVTLTNTTDQKIENIHIGEKKLPPGMRMHEFNPIECLEPERSVTVSMGIDFCDSTQTASFQL
;
A
#
# COMPACT_ATOMS: atom_id res chain seq x y z
N MET A 1 -7.90 10.43 12.15
CA MET A 1 -7.80 9.06 11.59
C MET A 1 -8.55 9.13 10.28
N HIS A 2 -7.85 9.18 9.14
CA HIS A 2 -8.49 9.39 7.84
C HIS A 2 -8.51 8.07 7.07
N GLU A 3 -9.66 7.38 7.13
CA GLU A 3 -9.92 6.23 6.28
C GLU A 3 -10.19 6.68 4.84
N MET A 4 -9.21 6.34 4.02
CA MET A 4 -9.19 6.30 2.56
C MET A 4 -8.18 5.18 2.21
N LEU A 5 -8.09 4.64 0.99
CA LEU A 5 -8.85 4.91 -0.23
C LEU A 5 -10.18 4.13 -0.23
N HIS A 6 -10.63 3.73 -1.42
CA HIS A 6 -11.59 2.65 -1.61
C HIS A 6 -11.18 1.33 -0.96
N ARG A 7 -12.17 0.60 -0.44
CA ARG A 7 -12.14 -0.87 -0.35
C ARG A 7 -11.79 -1.45 -1.72
N MET A 8 -10.53 -1.83 -1.94
CA MET A 8 -10.12 -2.58 -3.12
C MET A 8 -10.80 -3.95 -3.08
N THR A 9 -12.01 -4.01 -3.65
CA THR A 9 -12.86 -5.21 -3.57
C THR A 9 -12.40 -6.20 -4.65
N GLY A 10 -11.17 -6.68 -4.52
CA GLY A 10 -10.54 -7.67 -5.40
C GLY A 10 -10.11 -8.88 -4.59
N LYS A 11 -10.66 -10.05 -4.90
CA LYS A 11 -10.29 -11.36 -4.33
C LYS A 11 -10.39 -11.51 -2.79
N GLY A 12 -10.97 -10.53 -2.09
CA GLY A 12 -11.17 -10.58 -0.63
C GLY A 12 -9.95 -10.15 0.20
N LEU A 13 -9.05 -9.36 -0.38
CA LEU A 13 -8.08 -8.59 0.39
C LEU A 13 -8.66 -7.19 0.68
N SER A 14 -8.50 -6.70 1.90
CA SER A 14 -8.78 -5.30 2.25
C SER A 14 -7.47 -4.58 2.61
N ALA A 15 -7.41 -3.27 2.37
CA ALA A 15 -6.24 -2.45 2.62
C ALA A 15 -6.64 -1.16 3.35
N GLN A 16 -5.94 -0.86 4.44
CA GLN A 16 -5.99 0.42 5.16
C GLN A 16 -4.63 1.08 5.07
N TYR A 17 -4.56 2.40 4.93
CA TYR A 17 -3.28 3.11 4.97
C TYR A 17 -3.20 4.17 6.07
N GLN A 18 -1.97 4.46 6.48
CA GLN A 18 -1.66 5.54 7.40
C GLN A 18 -0.30 6.17 7.04
N PHE A 19 -0.26 7.50 6.94
CA PHE A 19 1.01 8.22 6.84
C PHE A 19 1.80 8.06 8.14
N SER A 20 3.05 7.60 8.05
CA SER A 20 3.93 7.52 9.20
C SER A 20 4.35 8.92 9.65
N ARG A 21 4.55 9.08 10.96
CA ARG A 21 5.16 10.28 11.55
C ARG A 21 6.69 10.16 11.69
N GLN A 22 7.25 9.00 11.35
CA GLN A 22 8.69 8.76 11.38
C GLN A 22 9.34 9.23 10.06
N PRO A 23 10.63 9.60 10.08
CA PRO A 23 11.39 9.88 8.85
C PRO A 23 11.30 8.71 7.87
N CYS A 24 11.16 9.01 6.58
CA CYS A 24 11.08 7.97 5.56
C CYS A 24 12.47 7.37 5.29
N ILE A 25 12.60 6.06 5.51
CA ILE A 25 13.86 5.33 5.28
C ILE A 25 14.15 5.11 3.78
N PHE A 26 13.18 5.35 2.90
CA PHE A 26 13.27 5.10 1.46
C PHE A 26 13.82 6.28 0.65
N GLY A 27 13.92 7.47 1.25
CA GLY A 27 14.48 8.65 0.60
C GLY A 27 14.09 9.96 1.31
N ASP A 28 14.95 10.97 1.16
CA ASP A 28 14.79 12.32 1.69
C ASP A 28 13.51 13.04 1.21
N ARG A 29 13.07 12.75 -0.02
CA ARG A 29 11.84 13.28 -0.63
C ARG A 29 10.62 12.36 -0.54
N MET A 30 10.77 11.18 0.04
CA MET A 30 9.67 10.22 0.13
C MET A 30 8.86 10.41 1.41
N VAL A 31 7.55 10.26 1.30
CA VAL A 31 6.64 10.13 2.43
C VAL A 31 6.46 8.64 2.74
N SER A 32 6.65 8.25 3.99
CA SER A 32 6.40 6.87 4.41
C SER A 32 4.91 6.62 4.64
N VAL A 33 4.37 5.61 3.95
CA VAL A 33 2.99 5.14 4.09
C VAL A 33 3.05 3.73 4.65
N GLN A 34 2.39 3.51 5.79
CA GLN A 34 2.10 2.16 6.28
C GLN A 34 0.80 1.70 5.62
N VAL A 35 0.78 0.46 5.13
CA VAL A 35 -0.41 -0.19 4.58
C VAL A 35 -0.65 -1.47 5.36
N THR A 36 -1.80 -1.58 6.02
CA THR A 36 -2.26 -2.83 6.64
C THR A 36 -3.17 -3.55 5.65
N LEU A 37 -2.74 -4.73 5.24
CA LEU A 37 -3.47 -5.64 4.37
C LEU A 37 -4.13 -6.71 5.24
N THR A 38 -5.43 -6.96 5.06
CA THR A 38 -6.19 -7.98 5.80
C THR A 38 -6.91 -8.89 4.83
N ASN A 39 -6.67 -10.19 4.93
CA ASN A 39 -7.45 -11.21 4.24
C ASN A 39 -8.81 -11.34 4.92
N THR A 40 -9.89 -11.08 4.19
CA THR A 40 -11.29 -11.13 4.66
C THR A 40 -12.04 -12.30 4.03
N THR A 41 -11.36 -13.44 3.85
CA THR A 41 -11.90 -14.67 3.27
C THR A 41 -11.58 -15.87 4.15
N ASP A 42 -12.30 -16.97 3.91
CA ASP A 42 -12.05 -18.28 4.49
C ASP A 42 -10.91 -19.06 3.81
N GLN A 43 -10.21 -18.46 2.83
CA GLN A 43 -9.14 -19.08 2.05
C GLN A 43 -7.83 -18.31 2.16
N LYS A 44 -6.70 -19.01 2.00
CA LYS A 44 -5.38 -18.39 1.95
C LYS A 44 -5.22 -17.59 0.65
N ILE A 45 -4.79 -16.34 0.76
CA ILE A 45 -4.41 -15.52 -0.40
C ILE A 45 -2.89 -15.61 -0.58
N GLU A 46 -2.41 -15.82 -1.81
CA GLU A 46 -0.99 -15.95 -2.15
C GLU A 46 -0.51 -14.86 -3.11
N ASN A 47 0.81 -14.62 -3.12
CA ASN A 47 1.51 -13.71 -4.04
C ASN A 47 0.95 -12.27 -4.03
N ILE A 48 0.78 -11.68 -2.85
CA ILE A 48 0.26 -10.31 -2.71
C ILE A 48 1.42 -9.32 -2.97
N HIS A 49 1.27 -8.48 -3.97
CA HIS A 49 2.27 -7.48 -4.38
C HIS A 49 1.58 -6.27 -5.02
N ILE A 50 2.31 -5.16 -5.19
CA ILE A 50 1.80 -4.03 -5.96
C ILE A 50 1.77 -4.41 -7.44
N GLY A 51 0.60 -4.30 -8.06
CA GLY A 51 0.38 -4.55 -9.49
C GLY A 51 0.58 -3.29 -10.34
N GLU A 52 -0.44 -2.91 -11.11
CA GLU A 52 -0.34 -1.74 -11.99
C GLU A 52 -0.23 -0.44 -11.18
N LYS A 53 0.85 0.33 -11.44
CA LYS A 53 1.14 1.64 -10.84
C LYS A 53 0.73 2.77 -11.79
N LYS A 54 -0.36 3.47 -11.47
CA LYS A 54 -0.82 4.67 -12.20
C LYS A 54 -0.35 5.93 -11.46
N LEU A 55 0.93 6.25 -11.68
CA LEU A 55 1.59 7.41 -11.07
C LEU A 55 1.64 8.58 -12.07
N PRO A 56 1.26 9.80 -11.67
CA PRO A 56 1.53 11.01 -12.43
C PRO A 56 3.01 11.20 -12.76
N PRO A 57 3.36 11.90 -13.86
CA PRO A 57 4.75 12.20 -14.21
C PRO A 57 5.52 12.84 -13.04
N GLY A 58 6.72 12.36 -12.77
CA GLY A 58 7.57 12.83 -11.67
C GLY A 58 7.33 12.13 -10.32
N MET A 59 6.14 11.54 -10.07
CA MET A 59 5.92 10.75 -8.87
C MET A 59 6.70 9.43 -8.90
N ARG A 60 7.15 8.98 -7.73
CA ARG A 60 7.86 7.70 -7.56
C ARG A 60 7.30 6.93 -6.37
N MET A 61 7.34 5.60 -6.46
CA MET A 61 6.88 4.71 -5.40
C MET A 61 7.98 3.69 -5.09
N HIS A 62 8.34 3.58 -3.82
CA HIS A 62 9.05 2.45 -3.25
C HIS A 62 8.01 1.46 -2.71
N GLU A 63 7.98 0.27 -3.27
CA GLU A 63 7.01 -0.77 -2.96
C GLU A 63 7.43 -1.58 -1.74
N PHE A 64 6.48 -2.27 -1.12
CA PHE A 64 6.80 -3.31 -0.15
C PHE A 64 7.23 -4.59 -0.87
N ASN A 65 8.05 -5.43 -0.21
CA ASN A 65 8.44 -6.74 -0.74
C ASN A 65 7.21 -7.66 -0.86
N PRO A 66 7.04 -8.42 -1.96
CA PRO A 66 5.92 -9.35 -2.13
C PRO A 66 5.69 -10.24 -0.91
N ILE A 67 4.42 -10.37 -0.51
CA ILE A 67 4.00 -11.24 0.59
C ILE A 67 3.60 -12.58 -0.02
N GLU A 68 4.33 -13.64 0.34
CA GLU A 68 4.13 -14.99 -0.20
C GLU A 68 2.70 -15.49 0.04
N CYS A 69 2.19 -15.35 1.27
CA CYS A 69 0.80 -15.63 1.58
C CYS A 69 0.27 -14.85 2.80
N LEU A 70 -1.06 -14.77 2.89
CA LEU A 70 -1.79 -14.26 4.04
C LEU A 70 -2.96 -15.22 4.34
N GLU A 71 -2.91 -15.87 5.50
CA GLU A 71 -3.94 -16.83 5.97
C GLU A 71 -5.30 -16.15 6.21
N PRO A 72 -6.41 -16.93 6.24
CA PRO A 72 -7.75 -16.43 6.57
C PRO A 72 -7.80 -15.54 7.82
N GLU A 73 -8.53 -14.43 7.72
CA GLU A 73 -8.72 -13.44 8.82
C GLU A 73 -7.41 -12.91 9.44
N ARG A 74 -6.30 -12.94 8.70
CA ARG A 74 -5.01 -12.37 9.13
C ARG A 74 -4.73 -11.03 8.47
N SER A 75 -3.95 -10.23 9.19
CA SER A 75 -3.45 -8.93 8.75
C SER A 75 -1.92 -8.88 8.76
N VAL A 76 -1.35 -8.10 7.85
CA VAL A 76 0.08 -7.75 7.82
C VAL A 76 0.21 -6.26 7.51
N THR A 77 1.10 -5.58 8.23
CA THR A 77 1.43 -4.17 7.97
C THR A 77 2.76 -4.08 7.24
N VAL A 78 2.77 -3.37 6.12
CA VAL A 78 3.94 -3.15 5.27
C VAL A 78 4.20 -1.67 5.06
N SER A 79 5.47 -1.31 4.86
CA SER A 79 5.91 0.06 4.62
C SER A 79 6.15 0.32 3.14
N MET A 80 5.64 1.44 2.64
CA MET A 80 5.89 1.96 1.30
C MET A 80 6.46 3.38 1.39
N GLY A 81 7.16 3.82 0.35
CA GLY A 81 7.59 5.21 0.16
C GLY A 81 6.90 5.82 -1.05
N ILE A 82 6.38 7.04 -0.93
CA ILE A 82 5.82 7.77 -2.08
C ILE A 82 6.50 9.14 -2.16
N ASP A 83 7.18 9.39 -3.28
CA ASP A 83 7.62 10.72 -3.68
C ASP A 83 6.50 11.36 -4.49
N PHE A 84 5.86 12.39 -3.91
CA PHE A 84 4.78 13.13 -4.55
C PHE A 84 5.29 14.23 -5.50
N CYS A 85 6.60 14.52 -5.54
CA CYS A 85 7.21 15.53 -6.41
C CYS A 85 6.46 16.88 -6.41
N ASP A 86 6.14 17.40 -5.21
CA ASP A 86 5.38 18.64 -4.94
C ASP A 86 3.96 18.70 -5.55
N SER A 87 3.43 17.57 -6.04
CA SER A 87 2.08 17.46 -6.60
C SER A 87 1.02 17.17 -5.55
N THR A 88 -0.15 17.78 -5.71
CA THR A 88 -1.37 17.50 -4.92
C THR A 88 -2.26 16.41 -5.52
N GLN A 89 -1.84 15.78 -6.63
CA GLN A 89 -2.61 14.74 -7.31
C GLN A 89 -2.58 13.40 -6.56
N THR A 90 -3.62 12.58 -6.75
CA THR A 90 -3.72 11.26 -6.12
C THR A 90 -2.90 10.21 -6.86
N ALA A 91 -1.89 9.64 -6.20
CA ALA A 91 -1.25 8.40 -6.66
C ALA A 91 -2.23 7.22 -6.52
N SER A 92 -2.32 6.36 -7.53
CA SER A 92 -3.22 5.18 -7.52
C SER A 92 -2.49 3.90 -7.93
N PHE A 93 -2.76 2.81 -7.22
CA PHE A 93 -2.16 1.49 -7.44
C PHE A 93 -3.17 0.39 -7.14
N GLN A 94 -2.88 -0.83 -7.60
CA GLN A 94 -3.66 -2.04 -7.32
C GLN A 94 -2.78 -3.10 -6.62
N LEU A 95 -3.45 -4.06 -5.95
CA LEU A 95 -2.89 -5.22 -5.25
C LEU A 95 -3.33 -6.53 -5.92
#